data_AF-A0A5D4HD24-F1
#
_entry.id   AF-A0A5D4HD24-F1
#
_cell.length_a   1.000
_cell.length_b   1.000
_cell.length_c   1.000
_cell.angle_alpha   90.00
_cell.angle_beta   90.00
_cell.angle_gamma   90.00
#
_symmetry.space_group_name_H-M   'P 1'
#
loop_
_entity.id
_entity.type
_entity.pdbx_description
1 polymer ?
#
loop_
_entity_poly.entity_id
_entity_poly.type
_entity_poly.pdbx_seq_one_letter_code
_entity_poly.pdbx_strand_id
1 'polypeptide(L)' 'LLVECTDCGRPGQPEALPDGLCRPCRAAHSESCQATPGPDEIAAVKAHMANLRGLLKAPESS' A
#
# COMPACT_ATOMS: atom_id res chain seq x y z
N LEU A 1 -28.28 4.15 7.60
CA LEU A 1 -27.26 3.10 7.87
C LEU A 1 -25.97 3.81 8.21
N LEU A 2 -25.22 3.31 9.19
CA LEU A 2 -23.87 3.79 9.50
C LEU A 2 -22.87 2.76 8.98
N VAL A 3 -21.72 3.25 8.51
CA VAL A 3 -20.59 2.44 8.06
C VAL A 3 -19.35 2.84 8.84
N GLU A 4 -18.38 1.95 8.95
CA GLU A 4 -17.17 2.17 9.74
C GLU A 4 -15.97 2.43 8.84
N CYS A 5 -15.04 3.26 9.34
CA CYS A 5 -13.76 3.47 8.68
C CYS A 5 -12.98 2.16 8.65
N THR A 6 -12.52 1.76 7.48
CA THR A 6 -11.80 0.48 7.31
C THR A 6 -10.42 0.47 7.97
N ASP A 7 -9.88 1.64 8.30
CA ASP A 7 -8.58 1.81 8.96
C ASP A 7 -8.73 1.95 10.48
N CYS A 8 -9.53 2.91 10.95
CA CYS A 8 -9.65 3.24 12.38
C CYS A 8 -10.97 2.80 13.05
N GLY A 9 -11.90 2.17 12.32
CA GLY A 9 -13.17 1.69 12.86
C GLY A 9 -14.20 2.76 13.23
N ARG A 10 -13.95 4.04 12.91
CA ARG A 10 -14.85 5.13 13.31
C ARG A 10 -16.19 5.04 12.55
N PRO A 11 -17.35 4.97 13.23
CA PRO A 11 -18.64 4.95 12.57
C PRO A 11 -18.99 6.32 11.98
N GLY A 12 -19.62 6.33 10.82
CA GLY A 12 -20.10 7.54 10.15
C GLY A 12 -21.08 7.24 9.02
N GLN A 13 -21.60 8.29 8.39
CA GLN A 13 -22.44 8.13 7.20
C GLN A 13 -21.59 7.75 5.98
N PRO A 14 -22.11 6.98 5.01
CA PRO A 14 -21.39 6.61 3.79
C PRO A 14 -20.80 7.82 3.06
N GLU A 15 -21.49 8.96 3.05
CA GLU A 15 -21.04 10.20 2.41
C GLU A 15 -19.87 10.87 3.16
N ALA A 16 -19.73 10.60 4.46
CA ALA A 16 -18.60 11.07 5.27
C ALA A 16 -17.37 10.14 5.17
N LEU A 17 -17.56 8.94 4.61
CA LEU A 17 -16.52 7.95 4.37
C LEU A 17 -16.39 7.62 2.87
N PRO A 18 -16.03 8.59 2.00
CA PRO A 18 -15.65 8.25 0.62
C PRO A 18 -14.54 7.18 0.66
N ASP A 19 -14.59 6.21 -0.25
CA ASP A 19 -13.64 5.09 -0.30
C ASP A 19 -13.56 4.23 0.98
N GLY A 20 -14.52 4.36 1.90
CA GLY A 20 -14.52 3.65 3.18
C GLY A 20 -13.57 4.21 4.24
N LEU A 21 -12.93 5.37 3.99
CA LEU A 21 -12.00 6.00 4.92
C LEU A 21 -12.60 7.28 5.50
N CYS A 22 -12.34 7.57 6.78
CA CYS A 22 -12.65 8.89 7.32
C CYS A 22 -11.65 9.95 6.81
N ARG A 23 -12.05 11.23 6.86
CA ARG A 23 -11.23 12.36 6.38
C ARG A 23 -9.75 12.33 6.84
N PRO A 24 -9.41 12.14 8.14
CA PRO A 24 -8.02 12.12 8.57
C PRO A 24 -7.24 10.91 8.03
N CYS A 25 -7.82 9.69 8.05
CA CYS A 25 -7.18 8.50 7.47
C CYS A 25 -6.92 8.65 5.97
N ARG A 26 -7.89 9.24 5.24
CA ARG A 26 -7.72 9.54 3.80
C ARG A 26 -6.57 10.52 3.54
N ALA A 27 -6.44 11.56 4.36
CA ALA A 27 -5.35 12.53 4.24
C ALA A 27 -3.99 11.85 4.46
N ALA A 28 -3.86 11.05 5.52
CA ALA A 28 -2.64 10.29 5.81
C ALA A 28 -2.26 9.32 4.68
N HIS A 29 -3.23 8.63 4.09
CA HIS A 29 -3.01 7.78 2.92
C HIS A 29 -2.63 8.58 1.67
N SER A 30 -3.17 9.79 1.50
CA SER A 30 -2.81 10.65 0.37
C SER A 30 -1.37 11.15 0.50
N GLU A 31 -0.95 11.52 1.70
CA GLU A 31 0.44 11.90 2.00
C GLU A 31 1.41 10.73 1.77
N SER A 32 1.02 9.50 2.14
CA SER A 32 1.85 8.32 1.86
C SER A 32 1.90 7.98 0.37
N CYS A 33 0.81 8.20 -0.38
CA CYS A 33 0.78 7.97 -1.83
C CYS A 33 1.55 9.02 -2.64
N GLN A 34 1.79 10.20 -2.07
CA GLN A 34 2.58 11.26 -2.70
C GLN A 34 4.09 11.03 -2.61
N ALA A 35 4.55 10.10 -1.77
CA ALA A 35 5.92 9.61 -1.83
C ALA A 35 6.09 8.80 -3.13
N THR A 36 6.42 9.50 -4.22
CA THR A 36 6.90 8.83 -5.42
C THR A 36 8.22 8.18 -5.04
N PRO A 37 8.33 6.85 -5.15
CA PRO A 37 9.54 6.15 -4.74
C PRO A 37 10.72 6.74 -5.51
N GLY A 38 11.77 7.10 -4.79
CA GLY A 38 12.97 7.66 -5.40
C GLY A 38 13.58 6.69 -6.42
N PRO A 39 14.35 7.18 -7.39
CA PRO A 39 14.98 6.31 -8.39
C PRO A 39 15.84 5.20 -7.78
N ASP A 40 16.44 5.44 -6.61
CA ASP A 40 17.21 4.45 -5.85
C ASP A 40 16.32 3.35 -5.24
N GLU A 41 15.18 3.71 -4.65
CA GLU A 41 14.20 2.76 -4.13
C GLU A 41 13.62 1.90 -5.26
N ILE A 42 13.34 2.50 -6.42
CA ILE A 42 12.90 1.77 -7.62
C ILE A 42 13.99 0.79 -8.08
N ALA A 43 15.26 1.19 -8.06
CA ALA A 43 16.37 0.31 -8.42
C ALA A 43 16.53 -0.85 -7.44
N ALA A 44 16.40 -0.61 -6.14
CA ALA A 44 16.45 -1.62 -5.09
C ALA A 44 15.32 -2.65 -5.25
N VAL A 45 14.08 -2.21 -5.50
CA VAL A 45 12.94 -3.11 -5.76
C VAL A 45 13.19 -3.96 -7.01
N LYS A 46 13.71 -3.37 -8.09
CA LYS A 46 14.04 -4.11 -9.32
C LYS A 46 15.11 -5.18 -9.08
N ALA A 47 16.17 -4.85 -8.34
CA ALA A 47 17.24 -5.79 -8.00
C ALA A 47 16.70 -6.94 -7.11
N HIS A 48 15.87 -6.61 -6.12
CA HIS A 48 15.24 -7.60 -5.24
C HIS A 48 14.35 -8.57 -6.03
N MET A 49 13.51 -8.06 -6.93
CA MET A 49 12.66 -8.87 -7.80
C MET A 49 13.48 -9.74 -8.78
N ALA A 50 14.62 -9.25 -9.26
CA ALA A 50 15.53 -10.04 -10.10
C ALA A 50 16.16 -11.20 -9.32
N ASN A 51 16.58 -10.96 -8.08
CA ASN A 51 17.08 -11.99 -7.18
C ASN A 51 16.02 -13.06 -6.90
N LEU A 52 14.80 -12.65 -6.52
CA LEU A 52 13.67 -13.57 -6.29
C LEU A 52 13.42 -14.48 -7.50
N ARG A 53 13.35 -13.91 -8.71
CA ARG A 53 13.19 -14.70 -9.94
C ARG A 53 14.39 -15.63 -10.20
N GLY A 54 15.60 -15.20 -9.88
CA GLY A 54 16.80 -16.03 -9.98
C GLY A 54 16.70 -17.25 -9.06
N LEU A 55 16.27 -17.06 -7.82
CA LEU A 55 16.06 -18.12 -6.84
C LEU A 55 14.94 -19.09 -7.26
N LEU A 56 13.84 -18.59 -7.83
CA LEU A 56 12.77 -19.45 -8.35
C LEU A 56 13.19 -20.22 -9.61
N LYS A 57 14.13 -19.68 -10.39
CA LYS A 57 14.56 -20.25 -11.68
C LYS A 57 15.76 -21.18 -11.56
N ALA A 58 16.56 -21.01 -10.52
CA ALA A 58 17.44 -22.06 -10.06
C ALA A 58 16.55 -23.17 -9.50
N PRO A 59 16.48 -24.38 -10.11
CA PRO A 59 15.97 -25.51 -9.37
C PRO A 59 16.82 -25.60 -8.10
N GLU A 60 16.17 -25.86 -6.96
CA GLU A 60 16.85 -26.07 -5.70
C GLU A 60 18.10 -26.93 -5.96
N SER A 61 19.26 -26.36 -5.65
CA SER A 61 20.53 -27.07 -5.73
C SER A 61 20.40 -28.27 -4.81
N SER A 62 20.34 -29.44 -5.44
CA SER A 62 20.19 -30.76 -4.84
C SER A 62 21.27 -31.10 -3.83
#